data_AF-A0A9D0IFB2-F1
#
_entry.id   AF-A0A9D0IFB2-F1
#
_cell.length_a   1.000
_cell.length_b   1.000
_cell.length_c   1.000
_cell.angle_alpha   90.00
_cell.angle_beta   90.00
_cell.angle_gamma   90.00
#
_symmetry.space_group_name_H-M   'P 1'
#
loop_
_entity.id
_entity.type
_entity.pdbx_description
1 polymer ?
#
loop_
_entity_poly.entity_id
_entity_poly.type
_entity_poly.pdbx_seq_one_letter_code
_entity_poly.pdbx_strand_id
1 'polypeptide(L)'
;MTAVHSSISRTGVVTVNANARQRSMLWHKVYPEFAGSTEPAIRSIVDSATQVEAPAGTLLLSPGMACNQYLFVISGRARVHVLTESGREVVLYYIESGDTCVLTTSCLLSHEPFPAGIVAETDLLAFSTSAARFEQAV
;
A
#
# COMPACT_ATOMS: atom_id res chain seq x y z
N MET A 1 10.26 27.18 -6.55
CA MET A 1 10.77 26.26 -5.51
C MET A 1 9.61 25.97 -4.57
N THR A 2 8.80 24.95 -4.87
CA THR A 2 7.60 24.62 -4.09
C THR A 2 8.01 23.63 -3.01
N ALA A 3 7.93 24.03 -1.75
CA ALA A 3 8.27 23.18 -0.61
C ALA A 3 7.26 22.02 -0.52
N VAL A 4 7.74 20.79 -0.72
CA VAL A 4 6.97 19.55 -0.55
C VAL A 4 6.83 19.32 0.96
N HIS A 5 5.62 19.46 1.51
CA HIS A 5 5.33 19.04 2.88
C HIS A 5 5.17 17.51 2.91
N SER A 6 6.14 16.82 3.48
CA SER A 6 6.10 15.36 3.74
C SER A 6 5.90 15.09 5.22
N SER A 7 4.94 14.23 5.58
CA SER A 7 4.85 13.67 6.94
C SER A 7 5.47 12.28 6.96
N ILE A 8 6.37 12.05 7.93
CA ILE A 8 7.10 10.79 8.08
C ILE A 8 6.41 9.97 9.19
N SER A 9 6.00 8.74 8.88
CA SER A 9 5.51 7.77 9.86
C SER A 9 6.67 7.21 10.71
N ARG A 10 6.37 6.69 11.91
CA ARG A 10 7.34 5.96 12.76
C ARG A 10 7.96 4.74 12.06
N THR A 11 7.32 4.23 11.01
CA THR A 11 7.81 3.11 10.20
C THR A 11 8.76 3.54 9.07
N GLY A 12 9.02 4.84 8.85
CA GLY A 12 9.84 5.31 7.73
C GLY A 12 9.08 5.44 6.40
N VAL A 13 7.78 5.12 6.38
CA VAL A 13 6.88 5.44 5.27
C VAL A 13 6.63 6.94 5.24
N VAL A 14 6.82 7.55 4.08
CA VAL A 14 6.67 8.99 3.86
C VAL A 14 5.43 9.24 3.01
N THR A 15 4.52 10.08 3.49
CA THR A 15 3.43 10.57 2.63
C THR A 15 3.97 11.72 1.79
N VAL A 16 3.83 11.60 0.48
CA VAL A 16 4.33 12.58 -0.49
C VAL A 16 3.17 13.34 -1.14
N ASN A 17 3.36 14.65 -1.26
CA ASN A 17 2.39 15.54 -1.89
C ASN A 17 2.60 15.53 -3.41
N ALA A 18 2.01 14.55 -4.08
CA ALA A 18 2.12 14.41 -5.53
C ALA A 18 1.17 15.35 -6.27
N ASN A 19 1.67 15.98 -7.35
CA ASN A 19 0.83 16.83 -8.19
C ASN A 19 -0.32 16.01 -8.84
N ALA A 20 -1.49 16.63 -9.02
CA ALA A 20 -2.69 15.93 -9.51
C ALA A 20 -2.50 15.28 -10.90
N ARG A 21 -1.73 15.92 -11.79
CA ARG A 21 -1.46 15.40 -13.14
C ARG A 21 -0.64 14.10 -13.12
N GLN A 22 0.39 14.06 -12.28
CA GLN A 22 1.24 12.89 -12.09
C GLN A 22 0.47 11.75 -11.44
N ARG A 23 -0.35 12.03 -10.42
CA ARG A 23 -1.23 11.02 -9.81
C ARG A 23 -2.14 10.37 -10.85
N SER A 24 -2.82 11.19 -11.66
CA SER A 24 -3.68 10.71 -12.74
C SER A 24 -2.89 9.84 -13.73
N MET A 25 -1.69 10.27 -14.15
CA MET A 25 -0.84 9.50 -15.06
C MET A 25 -0.45 8.13 -14.49
N LEU A 26 -0.08 8.06 -13.21
CA LEU A 26 0.31 6.81 -12.55
C LEU A 26 -0.86 5.83 -12.42
N TRP A 27 -2.04 6.32 -12.03
CA TRP A 27 -3.26 5.50 -12.01
C TRP A 27 -3.56 4.88 -13.38
N HIS A 28 -3.59 5.69 -14.44
CA HIS A 28 -3.86 5.19 -15.80
C HIS A 28 -2.80 4.21 -16.31
N LYS A 29 -1.55 4.38 -15.88
CA LYS A 29 -0.44 3.52 -16.34
C LYS A 29 -0.44 2.16 -15.65
N VAL A 30 -0.69 2.11 -14.35
CA VAL A 30 -0.51 0.90 -13.54
C VAL A 30 -1.83 0.18 -13.25
N TYR A 31 -2.93 0.93 -13.12
CA TYR A 31 -4.26 0.40 -12.79
C TYR A 31 -5.32 1.01 -13.73
N PRO A 32 -5.27 0.72 -15.04
CA PRO A 32 -6.14 1.36 -16.03
C PRO A 32 -7.63 1.13 -15.76
N GLU A 33 -8.00 -0.06 -15.25
CA GLU A 33 -9.38 -0.37 -14.85
C GLU A 33 -9.88 0.50 -13.68
N PHE A 34 -9.03 0.79 -12.68
CA PHE A 34 -9.39 1.71 -11.60
C PHE A 34 -9.50 3.15 -12.11
N ALA A 35 -8.56 3.58 -12.94
CA ALA A 35 -8.52 4.93 -13.49
C ALA A 35 -9.75 5.25 -14.36
N GLY A 36 -10.19 4.27 -15.15
CA GLY A 36 -11.35 4.38 -16.05
C GLY A 36 -12.70 4.07 -15.42
N SER A 37 -12.74 3.61 -14.16
CA SER A 37 -14.00 3.24 -13.50
C SER A 37 -14.89 4.45 -13.26
N THR A 38 -16.20 4.27 -13.51
CA THR A 38 -17.24 5.25 -13.15
C THR A 38 -17.95 4.91 -11.84
N GLU A 39 -17.54 3.83 -11.18
CA GLU A 39 -18.15 3.40 -9.92
C GLU A 39 -17.82 4.39 -8.79
N PRO A 40 -18.82 4.95 -8.08
CA PRO A 40 -18.58 5.98 -7.07
C PRO A 40 -17.59 5.57 -5.97
N ALA A 41 -17.62 4.30 -5.56
CA ALA A 41 -16.74 3.80 -4.51
C ALA A 41 -15.28 3.70 -4.99
N ILE A 42 -15.05 3.19 -6.20
CA ILE A 42 -13.72 3.16 -6.83
C ILE A 42 -13.21 4.58 -7.06
N ARG A 43 -14.06 5.50 -7.55
CA ARG A 43 -13.70 6.92 -7.74
C ARG A 43 -13.27 7.57 -6.43
N SER A 44 -13.98 7.30 -5.34
CA SER A 44 -13.63 7.79 -4.01
C SER A 44 -12.21 7.38 -3.60
N ILE A 45 -11.82 6.13 -3.87
CA ILE A 45 -10.45 5.65 -3.64
C ILE A 45 -9.46 6.39 -4.53
N VAL A 46 -9.65 6.38 -5.86
CA VAL A 46 -8.73 6.98 -6.83
C VAL A 46 -8.48 8.46 -6.53
N ASP A 47 -9.52 9.21 -6.22
CA ASP A 47 -9.44 10.66 -6.01
C ASP A 47 -8.78 11.00 -4.67
N SER A 48 -9.06 10.22 -3.61
CA SER A 48 -8.59 10.51 -2.23
C SER A 48 -7.30 9.79 -1.80
N ALA A 49 -6.84 8.79 -2.56
CA ALA A 49 -5.66 8.02 -2.19
C ALA A 49 -4.40 8.89 -2.17
N THR A 50 -3.61 8.76 -1.11
CA THR A 50 -2.36 9.51 -0.94
C THR A 50 -1.20 8.74 -1.57
N GLN A 51 -0.27 9.45 -2.19
CA GLN A 51 0.97 8.82 -2.64
C GLN A 51 1.90 8.63 -1.43
N VAL A 52 2.47 7.45 -1.30
CA VAL A 52 3.42 7.09 -0.24
C VAL A 52 4.68 6.49 -0.82
N GLU A 53 5.79 6.77 -0.17
CA GLU A 53 7.11 6.23 -0.50
C GLU A 53 7.70 5.51 0.71
N ALA A 54 8.38 4.41 0.46
CA ALA A 54 9.06 3.63 1.48
C ALA A 54 10.42 3.16 0.97
N PRO A 55 11.54 3.59 1.57
CA PRO A 55 12.86 3.12 1.18
C PRO A 55 13.01 1.60 1.34
N ALA A 56 13.93 1.00 0.58
CA ALA A 56 14.31 -0.40 0.79
C ALA A 56 14.65 -0.69 2.26
N GLY A 57 14.21 -1.84 2.77
CA GLY A 57 14.34 -2.26 4.17
C GLY A 57 13.22 -1.74 5.10
N THR A 58 12.32 -0.89 4.62
CA THR A 58 11.20 -0.37 5.42
C THR A 58 10.22 -1.49 5.80
N LEU A 59 9.93 -1.62 7.09
CA LEU A 59 8.84 -2.48 7.60
C LEU A 59 7.50 -1.77 7.39
N LEU A 60 6.71 -2.25 6.43
CA LEU A 60 5.43 -1.66 6.06
C LEU A 60 4.31 -2.09 7.02
N LEU A 61 4.32 -3.37 7.43
CA LEU A 61 3.34 -3.93 8.35
C LEU A 61 3.96 -5.10 9.13
N SER A 62 3.69 -5.15 10.44
CA SER A 62 4.16 -6.21 11.32
C SER A 62 3.07 -7.26 11.58
N PRO A 63 3.44 -8.52 11.87
CA PRO A 63 2.49 -9.52 12.33
C PRO A 63 1.76 -9.05 13.60
N GLY A 64 0.48 -9.41 13.73
CA GLY A 64 -0.38 -9.05 14.87
C GLY A 64 -0.94 -7.63 14.84
N MET A 65 -0.58 -6.82 13.84
CA MET A 65 -1.11 -5.46 13.69
C MET A 65 -2.44 -5.46 12.93
N ALA A 66 -3.33 -4.53 13.29
CA ALA A 66 -4.52 -4.26 12.50
C ALA A 66 -4.15 -3.58 11.17
N CYS A 67 -4.88 -3.92 10.11
CA CYS A 67 -4.74 -3.25 8.82
C CYS A 67 -5.55 -1.95 8.83
N ASN A 68 -4.84 -0.82 8.86
CA ASN A 68 -5.48 0.50 8.84
C ASN A 68 -5.42 1.18 7.46
N GLN A 69 -4.58 0.66 6.58
CA GLN A 69 -4.33 1.19 5.23
C GLN A 69 -4.27 0.05 4.22
N TYR A 70 -4.60 0.37 2.98
CA TYR A 70 -4.52 -0.52 1.83
C TYR A 70 -3.63 0.13 0.76
N LEU A 71 -2.63 -0.61 0.29
CA LEU A 71 -1.62 -0.12 -0.65
C LEU A 71 -1.85 -0.67 -2.06
N PHE A 72 -1.72 0.23 -3.04
CA PHE A 72 -1.67 -0.06 -4.46
C PHE A 72 -0.26 0.24 -4.95
N VAL A 73 0.55 -0.80 -5.19
CA VAL A 73 1.97 -0.64 -5.52
C VAL A 73 2.14 -0.14 -6.96
N ILE A 74 2.80 1.02 -7.08
CA ILE A 74 3.07 1.67 -8.37
C ILE A 74 4.43 1.28 -8.92
N SER A 75 5.46 1.19 -8.07
CA SER A 75 6.77 0.68 -8.46
C SER A 75 7.54 0.16 -7.25
N GLY A 76 8.51 -0.71 -7.52
CA GLY A 76 9.31 -1.38 -6.50
C GLY A 76 8.74 -2.74 -6.12
N ARG A 77 9.25 -3.31 -5.03
CA ARG A 77 8.91 -4.65 -4.58
C ARG A 77 8.84 -4.72 -3.06
N ALA A 78 7.81 -5.40 -2.55
CA ALA A 78 7.68 -5.76 -1.15
C ALA A 78 7.67 -7.28 -0.99
N ARG A 79 8.19 -7.76 0.13
CA ARG A 79 8.21 -9.18 0.51
C ARG A 79 7.27 -9.41 1.68
N VAL A 80 6.35 -10.36 1.49
CA VAL A 80 5.45 -10.84 2.54
C VAL A 80 6.02 -12.12 3.12
N HIS A 81 6.19 -12.19 4.44
CA HIS A 81 6.88 -13.29 5.10
C HIS A 81 6.30 -13.63 6.48
N VAL A 82 6.62 -14.81 6.98
CA VAL A 82 6.36 -15.22 8.36
C VAL A 82 7.66 -15.65 9.02
N LEU A 83 7.72 -15.56 10.36
CA LEU A 83 8.80 -16.13 11.15
C LEU A 83 8.34 -17.48 11.72
N THR A 84 9.17 -18.50 11.59
CA THR A 84 8.97 -19.77 12.30
C THR A 84 9.28 -19.61 13.79
N GLU A 85 8.88 -20.59 14.60
CA GLU A 85 9.22 -20.64 16.03
C GLU A 85 10.74 -20.63 16.28
N SER A 86 11.52 -21.16 15.34
CA SER A 86 12.99 -21.12 15.37
C SER A 86 13.60 -19.78 14.91
N GLY A 87 12.76 -18.78 14.59
CA GLY A 87 13.19 -17.47 14.11
C GLY A 87 13.62 -17.43 12.64
N ARG A 88 13.37 -18.50 11.88
CA ARG A 88 13.68 -18.53 10.44
C ARG A 88 12.59 -17.79 9.67
N GLU A 89 13.01 -16.95 8.75
CA GLU A 89 12.07 -16.31 7.85
C GLU A 89 11.65 -17.22 6.69
N VAL A 90 10.34 -17.29 6.45
CA VAL A 90 9.74 -17.99 5.30
C VAL A 90 8.98 -16.96 4.47
N VAL A 91 9.41 -16.77 3.23
CA VAL A 91 8.73 -15.90 2.27
C VAL A 91 7.47 -16.58 1.77
N LEU A 92 6.35 -15.86 1.83
CA LEU A 92 5.07 -16.32 1.28
C LEU A 92 4.94 -15.92 -0.18
N TYR A 93 5.10 -14.63 -0.48
CA TYR A 93 5.03 -14.06 -1.83
C TYR A 93 5.61 -12.64 -1.86
N TYR A 94 5.68 -12.07 -3.07
CA TYR A 94 6.11 -10.69 -3.30
C TYR A 94 4.95 -9.87 -3.86
N ILE A 95 4.97 -8.57 -3.59
CA ILE A 95 4.05 -7.58 -4.13
C ILE A 95 4.86 -6.68 -5.04
N GLU A 96 4.47 -6.58 -6.30
CA GLU A 96 5.17 -5.80 -7.32
C GLU A 96 4.27 -4.69 -7.90
N SER A 97 4.75 -3.97 -8.92
CA SER A 97 3.98 -2.93 -9.60
C SER A 97 2.70 -3.51 -10.19
N GLY A 98 1.56 -2.88 -9.89
CA GLY A 98 0.24 -3.35 -10.31
C GLY A 98 -0.43 -4.30 -9.30
N ASP A 99 0.27 -4.70 -8.24
CA ASP A 99 -0.29 -5.59 -7.23
C ASP A 99 -0.85 -4.83 -6.02
N THR A 100 -1.70 -5.53 -5.30
CA THR A 100 -2.13 -5.18 -3.94
C THR A 100 -1.79 -6.34 -2.99
N CYS A 101 -1.71 -6.09 -1.69
CA CYS A 101 -1.42 -7.14 -0.73
C CYS A 101 -2.66 -8.00 -0.44
N VAL A 102 -2.68 -9.25 -0.92
CA VAL A 102 -3.78 -10.22 -0.70
C VAL A 102 -4.10 -10.40 0.78
N LEU A 103 -3.08 -10.49 1.65
CA LEU A 103 -3.30 -10.66 3.08
C LEU A 103 -3.87 -9.40 3.73
N THR A 104 -3.60 -8.21 3.18
CA THR A 104 -4.18 -6.96 3.70
C THR A 104 -5.66 -6.91 3.33
N THR A 105 -6.03 -7.39 2.14
CA THR A 105 -7.45 -7.58 1.76
C THR A 105 -8.16 -8.47 2.79
N SER A 106 -7.61 -9.66 3.07
CA SER A 106 -8.21 -10.59 4.05
C SER A 106 -8.32 -9.97 5.45
N CYS A 107 -7.24 -9.34 5.93
CA CYS A 107 -7.18 -8.67 7.22
C CYS A 107 -8.24 -7.57 7.38
N LEU A 108 -8.48 -6.76 6.34
CA LEU A 108 -9.51 -5.73 6.34
C LEU A 108 -10.92 -6.35 6.36
N LEU A 109 -11.16 -7.36 5.53
CA LEU A 109 -12.49 -7.99 5.42
C LEU A 109 -12.87 -8.81 6.66
N SER A 110 -11.90 -9.48 7.30
CA SER A 110 -12.15 -10.29 8.48
C SER A 110 -12.01 -9.52 9.78
N HIS A 111 -11.44 -8.31 9.75
CA HIS A 111 -11.02 -7.54 10.93
C HIS A 111 -10.10 -8.33 11.88
N GLU A 112 -9.37 -9.32 11.35
CA GLU A 112 -8.42 -10.11 12.13
C GLU A 112 -7.02 -9.50 12.05
N PRO A 113 -6.16 -9.71 13.06
CA PRO A 113 -4.78 -9.25 13.02
C PRO A 113 -4.02 -9.80 11.81
N PHE A 114 -3.18 -8.96 11.21
CA PHE A 114 -2.40 -9.33 10.05
C PHE A 114 -1.41 -10.46 10.40
N PRO A 115 -1.38 -11.59 9.69
CA PRO A 115 -0.67 -12.79 10.15
C PRO A 115 0.82 -12.82 9.76
N ALA A 116 1.30 -11.84 9.02
CA ALA A 116 2.62 -11.85 8.37
C ALA A 116 3.38 -10.53 8.57
N GLY A 117 4.64 -10.46 8.15
CA GLY A 117 5.40 -9.22 8.00
C GLY A 117 5.44 -8.79 6.53
N ILE A 118 5.45 -7.48 6.28
CA ILE A 118 5.68 -6.91 4.96
C ILE A 118 6.87 -5.95 5.02
N VAL A 119 7.89 -6.20 4.20
CA VAL A 119 9.09 -5.35 4.11
C VAL A 119 9.30 -4.92 2.67
N ALA A 120 9.63 -3.64 2.46
CA ALA A 120 10.10 -3.13 1.18
C ALA A 120 11.46 -3.75 0.84
N GLU A 121 11.58 -4.47 -0.27
CA GLU A 121 12.88 -5.00 -0.72
C GLU A 121 13.65 -3.98 -1.56
N THR A 122 12.92 -3.16 -2.29
CA THR A 122 13.45 -2.00 -3.01
C THR A 122 12.74 -0.74 -2.53
N ASP A 123 13.20 0.42 -2.98
CA ASP A 123 12.40 1.64 -2.85
C ASP A 123 11.02 1.41 -3.48
N LEU A 124 9.98 1.69 -2.69
CA LEU A 124 8.58 1.48 -3.04
C LEU A 124 7.89 2.81 -3.22
N LEU A 125 7.08 2.87 -4.28
CA LEU A 125 6.10 3.91 -4.52
C LEU A 125 4.72 3.25 -4.56
N ALA A 126 3.76 3.78 -3.79
CA ALA A 126 2.41 3.25 -3.76
C ALA A 126 1.37 4.37 -3.60
N PHE A 127 0.12 4.07 -3.92
CA PHE A 127 -1.02 4.82 -3.39
C PHE A 127 -1.56 4.12 -2.14
N SER A 128 -1.99 4.91 -1.16
CA SER A 128 -2.58 4.43 0.10
C SER A 128 -4.00 4.95 0.25
N THR A 129 -4.92 4.07 0.64
CA THR A 129 -6.26 4.43 1.10
C THR A 129 -6.51 3.86 2.49
N SER A 130 -7.38 4.49 3.28
CA SER A 130 -7.73 4.02 4.62
C SER A 130 -8.64 2.80 4.57
N ALA A 131 -8.56 1.93 5.59
CA ALA A 131 -9.48 0.80 5.79
C ALA A 131 -10.95 1.16 5.57
N ALA A 132 -11.44 2.22 6.22
CA ALA A 132 -12.83 2.68 6.10
C ALA A 132 -13.26 3.05 4.66
N ARG A 133 -12.33 3.49 3.81
CA ARG A 133 -12.65 3.79 2.39
C ARG A 133 -12.59 2.54 1.53
N PHE A 134 -11.66 1.63 1.84
CA PHE A 134 -11.61 0.31 1.20
C PHE A 134 -12.92 -0.45 1.46
N GLU A 135 -13.37 -0.50 2.72
CA GLU A 135 -14.61 -1.18 3.13
C GLU A 135 -15.88 -0.62 2.46
N GLN A 136 -15.88 0.66 2.08
CA GLN A 136 -16.99 1.27 1.34
C GLN A 136 -17.04 0.87 -0.14
N ALA A 137 -15.99 0.22 -0.65
CA ALA A 137 -15.82 -0.13 -2.06
C ALA A 137 -15.84 -1.64 -2.34
N VAL A 138 -16.21 -2.45 -1.35
CA VAL A 138 -16.29 -3.92 -1.43
C VAL A 138 -17.67 -4.44 -1.05
#